data_AF-A0A1Q6FDW0-F1
#
_entry.id   AF-A0A1Q6FDW0-F1
#
_cell.length_a   1.000
_cell.length_b   1.000
_cell.length_c   1.000
_cell.angle_alpha   90.00
_cell.angle_beta   90.00
_cell.angle_gamma   90.00
#
_symmetry.space_group_name_H-M   'P 1'
#
loop_
_entity.id
_entity.type
_entity.pdbx_description
1 polymer ?
#
loop_
_entity_poly.entity_id
_entity_poly.type
_entity_poly.pdbx_seq_one_letter_code
_entity_poly.pdbx_strand_id
1 'polypeptide(L)'
;LLLGGFVVKMFWCKYICPLGAASNIFKFTLLFVIAALGGWILGMLGVADAWIWTIGGACLAAYVVEIVKMRSCVFPLMYIERDIRTCNNCGLCEKKCPYQLPIHDYVKVKHVDCTLCGNCIGSCTKDALQVNGRRSLRWVPGLLAVVLFFIAVWMGSTMELPTIDEKWGDYEQVENLQTFEMEGLQTIKCFGSSKAFSAKMQTVPGVYGVKTFVRRHGVEVLFDPAKTDTLKIQAAIFAPTLRKYAMPGENVPMLDVVKLGVEGLHDRMDMIYFGMVLQKIEGVYGFTSEFACPVDVTVYADPAAGITEKMFEEAIDAEELVIPAKEGEKVIPMHTVLKSYAVAGQVSREEFAQIMFRDVEKQAGRFIANIEKWGDDEQFPKAVYEMAFPGIEKMPIRNAFPYFKSFLSCSEGIVSVDFVLRDLTPVMRIHYVKSMWNDEKLWKEIFQAEKWTLRMADGTFKEADPRLKFTNPGKTVTE
;
A
#
# COMPACT_ATOMS: atom_id res chain seq x y z
N LEU A 1 5.52 1.01 36.77
CA LEU A 1 4.33 1.90 36.83
C LEU A 1 3.55 1.76 38.12
N LEU A 2 3.01 0.57 38.40
CA LEU A 2 2.30 0.26 39.65
C LEU A 2 3.11 0.58 40.91
N LEU A 3 4.36 0.10 40.98
CA LEU A 3 5.26 0.36 42.13
C LEU A 3 5.57 1.85 42.35
N GLY A 4 5.82 2.61 41.28
CA GLY A 4 6.07 4.05 41.36
C GLY A 4 4.84 4.85 41.82
N GLY A 5 3.63 4.37 41.50
CA GLY A 5 2.38 5.00 41.92
C GLY A 5 2.07 4.90 43.41
N PHE A 6 2.66 3.93 44.13
CA PHE A 6 2.53 3.82 45.59
C PHE A 6 3.35 4.87 46.33
N VAL A 7 4.46 5.34 45.74
CA VAL A 7 5.41 6.27 46.37
C VAL A 7 5.20 7.71 45.87
N VAL A 8 4.84 7.88 44.59
CA VAL A 8 4.64 9.20 43.98
C VAL A 8 3.27 9.27 43.33
N LYS A 9 2.43 10.21 43.78
CA LYS A 9 1.14 10.48 43.14
C LYS A 9 1.35 10.91 41.69
N MET A 10 0.58 10.30 40.80
CA MET A 10 0.66 10.54 39.35
C MET A 10 2.07 10.33 38.78
N PHE A 11 2.80 9.33 39.28
CA PHE A 11 4.14 8.92 38.83
C PHE A 11 4.26 8.86 37.29
N TRP A 12 3.26 8.27 36.62
CA TRP A 12 3.21 8.24 35.15
C TRP A 12 3.19 9.64 34.54
N CYS A 13 2.25 10.50 34.96
CA CYS A 13 2.11 11.85 34.43
C CYS A 13 3.35 12.71 34.70
N LYS A 14 4.03 12.48 35.82
CA LYS A 14 5.20 13.25 36.24
C LYS A 14 6.48 12.85 35.49
N TYR A 15 6.75 11.56 35.32
CA TYR A 15 8.08 11.11 34.87
C TYR A 15 8.11 10.34 33.55
N ILE A 16 6.97 9.85 33.05
CA ILE A 16 6.96 8.94 31.90
C ILE A 16 6.03 9.42 30.78
N CYS A 17 5.00 10.20 31.11
CA CYS A 17 4.04 10.69 30.14
C CYS A 17 4.74 11.52 29.03
N PRO A 18 4.57 11.17 27.74
CA PRO A 18 5.15 11.92 26.63
C PRO A 18 4.75 13.39 26.63
N LEU A 19 3.53 13.71 27.08
CA LEU A 19 3.07 15.08 27.23
C LEU A 19 3.84 15.83 28.33
N GLY A 20 4.23 15.15 29.40
CA GLY A 20 5.10 15.70 30.44
C GLY A 20 6.50 16.00 29.90
N ALA A 21 7.08 15.07 29.14
CA ALA A 21 8.37 15.26 28.47
C ALA A 21 8.33 16.42 27.46
N ALA A 22 7.28 16.50 26.63
CA ALA A 22 7.07 17.61 25.71
C ALA A 22 6.88 18.95 26.45
N SER A 23 6.15 18.95 27.57
CA SER A 23 6.00 20.13 28.43
C SER A 23 7.33 20.63 29.01
N ASN A 24 8.28 19.73 29.28
CA ASN A 24 9.61 20.11 29.79
C ASN A 24 10.43 20.89 28.77
N ILE A 25 10.24 20.65 27.46
CA ILE A 25 10.85 21.46 26.39
C ILE A 25 10.47 22.94 26.56
N PHE A 26 9.19 23.20 26.86
CA PHE A 26 8.69 24.55 27.08
C PHE A 26 9.08 25.11 28.45
N LYS A 27 9.25 24.31 29.50
CA LYS A 27 9.68 24.82 30.83
C LYS A 27 11.16 25.19 30.88
N PHE A 28 11.99 24.45 30.14
CA PHE A 28 13.44 24.64 30.04
C PHE A 28 13.85 25.17 28.66
N THR A 29 13.05 26.06 28.06
CA THR A 29 13.28 26.58 26.70
C THR A 29 14.71 27.04 26.46
N LEU A 30 15.32 27.76 27.42
CA LEU A 30 16.70 28.24 27.27
C LEU A 30 17.71 27.10 27.13
N LEU A 31 17.52 26.00 27.88
CA LEU A 31 18.37 24.81 27.78
C LEU A 31 18.26 24.16 26.40
N PHE A 32 17.03 24.04 25.89
CA PHE A 32 16.80 23.46 24.56
C PHE A 32 17.26 24.38 23.42
N VAL A 33 17.17 25.70 23.58
CA VAL A 33 17.74 26.66 22.62
C VAL A 33 19.26 26.56 22.60
N ILE A 34 19.91 26.48 23.77
CA ILE A 34 21.37 26.28 23.85
C ILE A 34 21.76 24.93 23.23
N ALA A 35 21.00 23.86 23.50
CA ALA A 35 21.25 22.56 22.90
C ALA A 35 21.10 22.60 21.37
N ALA A 36 20.06 23.25 20.85
CA ALA A 36 19.85 23.41 19.41
C ALA A 36 21.00 24.20 18.74
N LEU A 37 21.45 25.29 19.36
CA LEU A 37 22.61 26.05 18.89
C LEU A 37 23.90 25.21 18.92
N GLY A 38 24.11 24.45 19.99
CA GLY A 38 25.23 23.52 20.11
C GLY A 38 25.21 22.43 19.04
N GLY A 39 24.04 21.83 18.79
CA GLY A 39 23.85 20.84 17.72
C GLY A 39 24.08 21.41 16.32
N TRP A 40 23.64 22.64 16.07
CA TRP A 40 23.91 23.34 14.82
C TRP A 40 25.42 23.58 14.61
N ILE A 41 26.15 23.99 15.65
CA ILE A 41 27.61 24.16 15.61
C ILE A 41 28.32 22.81 15.39
N LEU A 42 27.89 21.74 16.07
CA LEU A 42 28.44 20.40 15.86
C LEU A 42 28.21 19.89 14.43
N GLY A 43 27.07 20.23 13.83
CA GLY A 43 26.78 19.94 12.42
C GLY A 43 27.73 20.69 11.46
N MET A 44 27.99 21.98 11.71
CA MET A 44 28.97 22.75 10.93
C MET A 44 30.40 22.20 11.06
N LEU A 45 30.73 21.57 12.19
CA LEU A 45 32.02 20.94 12.44
C LEU A 45 32.13 19.51 11.84
N GLY A 46 31.10 19.03 11.14
CA GLY A 46 31.13 17.75 10.44
C GLY A 46 30.98 16.51 11.34
N VAL A 47 30.44 16.66 12.55
CA VAL A 47 30.20 15.52 13.45
C VAL A 47 29.02 14.68 12.90
N ALA A 48 29.31 13.44 12.51
CA ALA A 48 28.27 12.50 12.10
C ALA A 48 27.25 12.29 13.23
N ASP A 49 25.97 12.29 12.87
CA ASP A 49 24.85 12.10 13.81
C ASP A 49 24.82 13.08 15.00
N ALA A 50 25.27 14.32 14.78
CA ALA A 50 25.25 15.40 15.80
C ALA A 50 23.89 15.56 16.51
N TRP A 51 22.79 15.23 15.84
CA TRP A 51 21.43 15.29 16.39
C TRP A 51 21.24 14.31 17.56
N ILE A 52 21.83 13.11 17.53
CA ILE A 52 21.70 12.10 18.60
C ILE A 52 22.36 12.62 19.88
N TRP A 53 23.59 13.13 19.75
CA TRP A 53 24.36 13.70 20.86
C TRP A 53 23.67 14.92 21.47
N THR A 54 23.09 15.76 20.61
CA THR A 54 22.33 16.95 21.03
C THR A 54 21.09 16.57 21.84
N ILE A 55 20.32 15.58 21.38
CA ILE A 55 19.14 15.09 22.10
C ILE A 55 19.55 14.41 23.41
N GLY A 56 20.53 13.50 23.38
CA GLY A 56 20.99 12.79 24.56
C GLY A 56 21.50 13.73 25.65
N GLY A 57 22.33 14.71 25.27
CA GLY A 57 22.83 15.75 26.16
C GLY A 57 21.73 16.65 26.72
N ALA A 58 20.79 17.08 25.88
CA ALA A 58 19.66 17.89 26.31
C ALA A 58 18.75 17.14 27.31
N CYS A 59 18.45 15.87 27.07
CA CYS A 59 17.66 15.02 27.96
C CYS A 59 18.34 14.84 29.33
N LEU A 60 19.65 14.54 29.35
CA LEU A 60 20.40 14.38 30.60
C LEU A 60 20.47 15.70 31.37
N ALA A 61 20.78 16.81 30.69
CA ALA A 61 20.86 18.12 31.30
C ALA A 61 19.49 18.57 31.84
N ALA A 62 18.40 18.35 31.10
CA ALA A 62 17.04 18.66 31.54
C ALA A 62 16.68 17.86 32.81
N TYR A 63 17.00 16.56 32.85
CA TYR A 63 16.75 15.71 34.02
C TYR A 63 17.50 16.21 35.27
N VAL A 64 18.78 16.56 35.12
CA VAL A 64 19.60 17.09 36.23
C VAL A 64 19.04 18.43 36.72
N VAL A 65 18.69 19.35 35.81
CA VAL A 65 18.12 20.66 36.17
C VAL A 65 16.76 20.52 36.84
N GLU A 66 15.93 19.56 36.39
CA GLU A 66 14.62 19.27 36.98
C GLU A 66 14.75 18.83 38.44
N ILE A 67 15.67 17.91 38.75
CA ILE A 67 15.92 17.43 40.12
C ILE A 67 16.49 18.53 41.02
N VAL A 68 17.45 19.30 40.52
CA VAL A 68 18.19 20.26 41.34
C VAL A 68 17.38 21.54 41.61
N LYS A 69 16.69 22.06 40.59
CA LYS A 69 16.09 23.40 40.68
C LYS A 69 14.60 23.36 41.01
N MET A 70 13.87 22.31 40.61
CA MET A 70 12.40 22.12 40.78
C MET A 70 11.52 23.33 40.38
N ARG A 71 12.12 24.34 39.73
CA ARG A 71 11.55 25.63 39.40
C ARG A 71 11.98 26.04 38.01
N SER A 72 11.02 26.47 37.22
CA SER A 72 11.26 26.94 35.89
C SER A 72 11.60 28.45 35.90
N CYS A 73 12.56 28.85 35.05
CA CYS A 73 13.14 30.20 35.09
C CYS A 73 12.46 31.18 34.14
N VAL A 74 12.04 30.72 32.96
CA VAL A 74 11.56 31.57 31.87
C VAL A 74 10.07 31.36 31.62
N PHE A 75 9.66 30.11 31.42
CA PHE A 75 8.27 29.68 31.31
C PHE A 75 7.86 28.89 32.56
N PRO A 76 6.57 28.73 32.90
CA PRO A 76 5.41 29.21 32.17
C PRO A 76 5.19 30.72 32.35
N LEU A 77 4.69 31.37 31.28
CA LEU A 77 4.24 32.78 31.29
C LEU A 77 3.07 32.99 32.24
N MET A 78 2.27 31.94 32.46
CA MET A 78 1.17 31.91 33.42
C MET A 78 1.58 31.12 34.66
N TYR A 79 1.36 31.70 35.83
CA TYR A 79 1.64 31.10 37.12
C TYR A 79 0.54 31.45 38.12
N ILE A 80 0.46 30.69 39.21
CA ILE A 80 -0.48 30.98 40.30
C ILE A 80 0.21 31.92 41.28
N GLU A 81 -0.42 33.05 41.55
CA GLU A 81 0.04 34.07 42.50
C GLU A 81 -0.85 34.05 43.74
N ARG A 82 -0.21 34.04 44.91
CA ARG A 82 -0.87 34.03 46.21
C ARG A 82 -0.85 35.44 46.82
N ASP A 83 -2.02 35.94 47.18
CA ASP A 83 -2.14 37.15 47.98
C ASP A 83 -1.92 36.82 49.46
N ILE A 84 -0.79 37.30 50.01
CA ILE A 84 -0.39 37.06 51.39
C ILE A 84 -1.36 37.74 52.38
N ARG A 85 -2.02 38.85 51.99
CA ARG A 85 -2.91 39.61 52.87
C ARG A 85 -4.25 38.90 53.07
N THR A 86 -4.72 38.22 52.02
CA THR A 86 -6.04 37.54 52.03
C THR A 86 -5.92 36.07 52.44
N CYS A 87 -4.74 35.46 52.30
CA CYS A 87 -4.51 34.06 52.65
C CYS A 87 -4.44 33.85 54.16
N ASN A 88 -5.18 32.86 54.67
CA ASN A 88 -5.17 32.46 56.08
C ASN A 88 -4.40 31.16 56.36
N ASN A 89 -3.55 30.72 55.42
CA ASN A 89 -2.72 29.51 55.54
C ASN A 89 -3.47 28.21 55.90
N CYS A 90 -4.71 28.03 55.43
CA CYS A 90 -5.53 26.85 55.73
C CYS A 90 -5.06 25.51 55.07
N GLY A 91 -4.11 25.55 54.14
CA GLY A 91 -3.55 24.34 53.47
C GLY A 91 -4.50 23.60 52.52
N LEU A 92 -5.73 24.09 52.29
CA LEU A 92 -6.72 23.43 51.42
C LEU A 92 -6.27 23.31 49.96
N CYS A 93 -5.54 24.31 49.46
CA CYS A 93 -5.02 24.34 48.10
C CYS A 93 -4.06 23.17 47.80
N GLU A 94 -3.31 22.70 48.79
CA GLU A 94 -2.32 21.63 48.64
C GLU A 94 -2.97 20.27 48.68
N LYS A 95 -3.93 20.10 49.59
CA LYS A 95 -4.76 18.89 49.67
C LYS A 95 -5.50 18.64 48.36
N LYS A 96 -5.91 19.72 47.68
CA LYS A 96 -6.61 19.67 46.38
C LYS A 96 -5.67 19.71 45.18
N CYS A 97 -4.37 19.97 45.37
CA CYS A 97 -3.39 19.91 44.29
C CYS A 97 -3.16 18.44 43.90
N PRO A 98 -3.40 18.04 42.64
CA PRO A 98 -3.15 16.67 42.20
C PRO A 98 -1.70 16.21 42.40
N TYR A 99 -0.76 17.16 42.30
CA TYR A 99 0.68 16.96 42.47
C TYR A 99 1.17 17.26 43.89
N GLN A 100 0.27 17.57 44.84
CA GLN A 100 0.58 17.88 46.24
C GLN A 100 1.68 18.93 46.42
N LEU A 101 1.66 19.95 45.57
CA LEU A 101 2.63 21.04 45.65
C LEU A 101 2.45 21.83 46.95
N PRO A 102 3.54 22.26 47.61
CA PRO A 102 3.49 23.13 48.77
C PRO A 102 3.15 24.56 48.36
N ILE A 103 1.92 24.78 47.88
CA ILE A 103 1.41 26.06 47.41
C ILE A 103 1.50 27.15 48.49
N HIS A 104 1.39 26.82 49.78
CA HIS A 104 1.49 27.79 50.87
C HIS A 104 2.90 28.36 51.05
N ASP A 105 3.94 27.66 50.60
CA ASP A 105 5.32 28.13 50.69
C ASP A 105 5.69 29.13 49.57
N TYR A 106 4.88 29.20 48.52
CA TYR A 106 5.16 30.05 47.36
C TYR A 106 4.25 31.29 47.33
N VAL A 107 4.86 32.45 47.06
CA VAL A 107 4.13 33.66 46.62
C VAL A 107 3.76 33.53 45.14
N LYS A 108 4.69 32.99 44.33
CA LYS A 108 4.49 32.69 42.91
C LYS A 108 4.80 31.22 42.66
N VAL A 109 3.77 30.43 42.39
CA VAL A 109 3.87 28.99 42.11
C VAL A 109 4.40 28.80 40.69
N LYS A 110 5.73 28.77 40.55
CA LYS A 110 6.46 28.43 39.30
C LYS A 110 7.11 27.05 39.37
N HIS A 111 6.46 26.13 40.07
CA HIS A 111 6.95 24.77 40.23
C HIS A 111 6.84 24.01 38.90
N VAL A 112 7.84 23.19 38.56
CA VAL A 112 7.87 22.44 37.28
C VAL A 112 6.65 21.52 37.11
N ASP A 113 6.14 20.94 38.19
CA ASP A 113 4.94 20.08 38.16
C ASP A 113 3.60 20.85 38.11
N CYS A 114 3.60 22.19 38.20
CA CYS A 114 2.35 22.93 38.16
C CYS A 114 1.74 22.89 36.75
N THR A 115 0.59 22.23 36.61
CA THR A 115 -0.15 22.11 35.34
C THR A 115 -1.17 23.23 35.12
N LEU A 116 -1.24 24.22 36.03
CA LEU A 116 -2.21 25.31 35.99
C LEU A 116 -3.68 24.82 35.90
N CYS A 117 -3.99 23.65 36.49
CA CYS A 117 -5.34 23.06 36.45
C CYS A 117 -6.42 23.84 37.21
N GLY A 118 -6.03 24.82 38.04
CA GLY A 118 -6.97 25.69 38.75
C GLY A 118 -7.65 25.08 39.99
N ASN A 119 -7.43 23.81 40.32
CA ASN A 119 -8.05 23.17 41.50
C ASN A 119 -7.79 23.92 42.81
N CYS A 120 -6.57 24.44 42.98
CA CYS A 120 -6.22 25.23 44.16
C CYS A 120 -6.97 26.57 44.22
N ILE A 121 -7.14 27.24 43.07
CA ILE A 121 -7.94 28.48 42.96
C ILE A 121 -9.41 28.19 43.29
N GLY A 122 -9.99 27.14 42.69
CA GLY A 122 -11.39 26.75 42.94
C GLY A 122 -11.66 26.29 44.37
N SER A 123 -10.66 25.73 45.06
CA SER A 123 -10.77 25.29 46.46
C SER A 123 -10.54 26.39 47.51
N CYS A 124 -10.07 27.58 47.10
CA CYS A 124 -9.69 28.63 48.02
C CYS A 124 -10.92 29.38 48.54
N THR A 125 -11.23 29.22 49.83
CA THR A 125 -12.40 29.88 50.47
C THR A 125 -12.23 31.39 50.67
N LYS A 126 -11.02 31.91 50.50
CA LYS A 126 -10.68 33.33 50.67
C LYS A 126 -10.31 34.03 49.36
N ASP A 127 -10.47 33.36 48.21
CA ASP A 127 -10.09 33.91 46.90
C ASP A 127 -8.64 34.45 46.81
N ALA A 128 -7.74 33.92 47.65
CA ALA A 128 -6.37 34.39 47.81
C ALA A 128 -5.40 33.88 46.73
N LEU A 129 -5.87 33.10 45.75
CA LEU A 129 -5.07 32.53 44.66
C LEU A 129 -5.59 33.01 43.31
N GLN A 130 -4.71 33.55 42.47
CA GLN A 130 -5.07 34.14 41.18
C GLN A 130 -4.07 33.72 40.09
N VAL A 131 -4.47 33.78 38.82
CA VAL A 131 -3.54 33.55 37.69
C VAL A 131 -2.86 34.87 37.36
N ASN A 132 -1.53 34.92 37.40
CA ASN A 132 -0.71 36.14 37.18
C ASN A 132 -1.22 37.38 37.96
N GLY A 133 -1.71 37.17 39.19
CA GLY A 133 -2.24 38.25 40.03
C GLY A 133 -3.53 38.90 39.50
N ARG A 134 -4.24 38.27 38.55
CA ARG A 134 -5.53 38.76 38.04
C ARG A 134 -6.60 37.67 38.07
N ARG A 135 -7.71 37.94 38.75
CA ARG A 135 -8.86 37.02 38.83
C ARG A 135 -9.56 36.80 37.47
N SER A 136 -9.44 37.72 36.53
CA SER A 136 -9.98 37.59 35.17
C SER A 136 -9.19 36.62 34.29
N LEU A 137 -7.96 36.24 34.63
CA LEU A 137 -7.18 35.30 33.81
C LEU A 137 -7.47 33.83 34.15
N ARG A 138 -8.39 33.54 35.09
CA ARG A 138 -8.69 32.19 35.56
C ARG A 138 -9.23 31.26 34.46
N TRP A 139 -9.89 31.81 33.45
CA TRP A 139 -10.51 31.05 32.35
C TRP A 139 -9.59 30.90 31.14
N VAL A 140 -8.46 31.62 31.10
CA VAL A 140 -7.51 31.56 29.98
C VAL A 140 -6.96 30.15 29.73
N PRO A 141 -6.54 29.37 30.74
CA PRO A 141 -6.07 28.00 30.51
C PRO A 141 -7.16 27.09 29.92
N GLY A 142 -8.40 27.23 30.39
CA GLY A 142 -9.54 26.47 29.85
C GLY A 142 -9.88 26.87 28.43
N LEU A 143 -9.90 28.19 28.13
CA LEU A 143 -10.15 28.70 26.79
C LEU A 143 -9.08 28.25 25.79
N LEU A 144 -7.79 28.31 26.17
CA LEU A 144 -6.69 27.84 25.34
C LEU A 144 -6.82 26.34 25.02
N ALA A 145 -7.20 25.51 25.99
CA ALA A 145 -7.42 24.09 25.75
C ALA A 145 -8.52 23.84 24.72
N VAL A 146 -9.63 24.59 24.79
CA VAL A 146 -10.74 24.51 23.83
C VAL A 146 -10.29 24.96 22.43
N VAL A 147 -9.60 26.09 22.34
CA VAL A 147 -9.09 26.61 21.05
C VAL A 147 -8.11 25.63 20.40
N LEU A 148 -7.15 25.10 21.17
CA LEU A 148 -6.18 24.12 20.66
C LEU A 148 -6.86 22.81 20.23
N PHE A 149 -7.92 22.37 20.92
CA PHE A 149 -8.71 21.21 20.51
C PHE A 149 -9.36 21.44 19.13
N PHE A 150 -10.00 22.58 18.91
CA PHE A 150 -10.60 22.89 17.60
C PHE A 150 -9.55 23.04 16.49
N ILE A 151 -8.39 23.62 16.80
CA ILE A 151 -7.27 23.67 15.85
C ILE A 151 -6.79 22.25 15.50
N ALA A 152 -6.65 21.36 16.48
CA ALA A 152 -6.25 19.98 16.25
C ALA A 152 -7.26 19.22 15.38
N VAL A 153 -8.56 19.39 15.65
CA VAL A 153 -9.63 18.79 14.82
C VAL A 153 -9.60 19.36 13.39
N TRP A 154 -9.41 20.67 13.24
CA TRP A 154 -9.34 21.32 11.93
C TRP A 154 -8.11 20.87 11.13
N MET A 155 -6.93 20.81 11.75
CA MET A 155 -5.72 20.28 11.10
C MET A 155 -5.90 18.81 10.73
N GLY A 156 -6.49 18.01 11.62
CA GLY A 156 -6.73 16.58 11.37
C GLY A 156 -7.76 16.29 10.28
N SER A 157 -8.69 17.20 10.03
CA SER A 157 -9.71 17.04 8.97
C SER A 157 -9.28 17.59 7.61
N THR A 158 -8.34 18.54 7.59
CA THR A 158 -7.88 19.21 6.36
C THR A 158 -6.59 18.64 5.81
N MET A 159 -5.67 18.19 6.68
CA MET A 159 -4.40 17.59 6.27
C MET A 159 -4.56 16.08 6.13
N GLU A 160 -4.67 15.61 4.90
CA GLU A 160 -4.62 14.18 4.64
C GLU A 160 -3.17 13.69 4.71
N LEU A 161 -2.93 12.71 5.58
CA LEU A 161 -1.62 12.05 5.67
C LEU A 161 -1.53 10.99 4.57
N PRO A 162 -0.48 11.04 3.71
CA PRO A 162 -0.29 10.01 2.71
C PRO A 162 0.01 8.67 3.40
N THR A 163 -0.49 7.59 2.82
CA THR A 163 -0.25 6.22 3.31
C THR A 163 1.22 5.82 3.12
N ILE A 164 1.80 6.23 2.00
CA ILE A 164 3.25 6.22 1.77
C ILE A 164 3.66 7.56 1.15
N ASP A 165 4.85 8.04 1.49
CA ASP A 165 5.54 9.15 0.83
C ASP A 165 6.98 8.66 0.61
N GLU A 166 7.25 8.20 -0.60
CA GLU A 166 8.53 7.58 -0.96
C GLU A 166 9.16 8.34 -2.12
N LYS A 167 10.43 8.69 -1.96
CA LYS A 167 11.27 9.29 -2.99
C LYS A 167 12.53 8.47 -3.17
N TRP A 168 13.07 8.46 -4.38
CA TRP A 168 14.25 7.68 -4.74
C TRP A 168 15.08 8.38 -5.81
N GLY A 169 16.32 7.91 -5.97
CA GLY A 169 17.30 8.52 -6.88
C GLY A 169 17.76 9.90 -6.41
N ASP A 170 18.54 10.57 -7.26
CA ASP A 170 19.10 11.90 -6.97
C ASP A 170 18.08 13.02 -7.27
N TYR A 171 16.87 12.90 -6.71
CA TYR A 171 15.77 13.84 -6.95
C TYR A 171 16.11 15.27 -6.51
N GLU A 172 17.02 15.43 -5.54
CA GLU A 172 17.50 16.74 -5.05
C GLU A 172 18.35 17.50 -6.10
N GLN A 173 18.92 16.80 -7.09
CA GLN A 173 19.75 17.39 -8.13
C GLN A 173 18.96 17.76 -9.39
N VAL A 174 17.67 17.46 -9.44
CA VAL A 174 16.82 17.72 -10.61
C VAL A 174 16.07 19.03 -10.41
N GLU A 175 16.44 20.06 -11.17
CA GLU A 175 15.96 21.43 -10.95
C GLU A 175 14.48 21.69 -11.32
N ASN A 176 13.76 20.73 -11.94
CA ASN A 176 12.38 20.95 -12.42
C ASN A 176 11.46 19.72 -12.28
N LEU A 177 11.35 19.14 -11.09
CA LEU A 177 10.38 18.06 -10.86
C LEU A 177 8.93 18.59 -10.87
N GLN A 178 8.05 17.85 -11.55
CA GLN A 178 6.61 18.10 -11.59
C GLN A 178 5.86 16.98 -10.86
N THR A 179 4.67 17.32 -10.37
CA THR A 179 3.77 16.36 -9.73
C THR A 179 2.57 16.09 -10.63
N PHE A 180 2.35 14.84 -10.98
CA PHE A 180 1.13 14.37 -11.62
C PHE A 180 0.22 13.76 -10.56
N GLU A 181 -1.05 14.18 -10.53
CA GLU A 181 -2.04 13.70 -9.57
C GLU A 181 -3.16 12.96 -10.30
N MET A 182 -3.61 11.85 -9.71
CA MET A 182 -4.70 11.05 -10.23
C MET A 182 -5.52 10.44 -9.10
N GLU A 183 -6.85 10.53 -9.20
CA GLU A 183 -7.79 9.96 -8.24
C GLU A 183 -8.56 8.78 -8.85
N GLY A 184 -9.31 8.05 -8.02
CA GLY A 184 -10.18 6.96 -8.48
C GLY A 184 -9.48 5.61 -8.72
N LEU A 185 -8.19 5.47 -8.36
CA LEU A 185 -7.44 4.23 -8.49
C LEU A 185 -7.84 3.24 -7.39
N GLN A 186 -8.96 2.54 -7.61
CA GLN A 186 -9.53 1.60 -6.65
C GLN A 186 -8.55 0.48 -6.23
N THR A 187 -7.49 0.24 -6.99
CA THR A 187 -6.41 -0.71 -6.65
C THR A 187 -5.65 -0.28 -5.39
N ILE A 188 -5.60 1.03 -5.07
CA ILE A 188 -4.94 1.58 -3.89
C ILE A 188 -5.88 1.51 -2.68
N LYS A 189 -5.80 0.43 -1.90
CA LYS A 189 -6.69 0.17 -0.74
C LYS A 189 -5.96 0.07 0.60
N CYS A 190 -4.66 -0.20 0.59
CA CYS A 190 -3.88 -0.37 1.80
C CYS A 190 -2.40 -0.06 1.59
N PHE A 191 -1.60 -0.21 2.64
CA PHE A 191 -0.14 -0.08 2.58
C PHE A 191 0.49 -1.04 1.55
N GLY A 192 0.02 -2.29 1.48
CA GLY A 192 0.55 -3.29 0.55
C GLY A 192 0.33 -2.92 -0.93
N SER A 193 -0.87 -2.48 -1.30
CA SER A 193 -1.14 -2.00 -2.66
C SER A 193 -0.36 -0.72 -2.97
N SER A 194 -0.16 0.14 -1.98
CA SER A 194 0.64 1.36 -2.12
C SER A 194 2.11 1.03 -2.40
N LYS A 195 2.70 0.06 -1.67
CA LYS A 195 4.06 -0.41 -1.93
C LYS A 195 4.21 -1.09 -3.29
N ALA A 196 3.22 -1.85 -3.73
CA ALA A 196 3.21 -2.44 -5.08
C ALA A 196 3.18 -1.34 -6.16
N PHE A 197 2.40 -0.28 -5.96
CA PHE A 197 2.38 0.88 -6.85
C PHE A 197 3.73 1.60 -6.87
N SER A 198 4.32 1.88 -5.71
CA SER A 198 5.67 2.46 -5.59
C SER A 198 6.70 1.63 -6.35
N ALA A 199 6.73 0.31 -6.16
CA ALA A 199 7.63 -0.58 -6.88
C ALA A 199 7.41 -0.55 -8.40
N LYS A 200 6.16 -0.44 -8.87
CA LYS A 200 5.84 -0.28 -10.30
C LYS A 200 6.34 1.05 -10.83
N MET A 201 6.18 2.15 -10.10
CA MET A 201 6.61 3.48 -10.52
C MET A 201 8.13 3.65 -10.51
N GLN A 202 8.86 2.90 -9.66
CA GLN A 202 10.32 2.87 -9.68
C GLN A 202 10.91 2.35 -11.01
N THR A 203 10.16 1.54 -11.77
CA THR A 203 10.63 1.03 -13.07
C THR A 203 10.39 2.03 -14.21
N VAL A 204 9.63 3.10 -13.97
CA VAL A 204 9.32 4.13 -14.97
C VAL A 204 10.47 5.14 -15.00
N PRO A 205 11.19 5.26 -16.14
CA PRO A 205 12.28 6.23 -16.26
C PRO A 205 11.78 7.65 -15.99
N GLY A 206 12.53 8.43 -15.21
CA GLY A 206 12.19 9.82 -14.91
C GLY A 206 11.18 10.01 -13.78
N VAL A 207 10.68 8.95 -13.14
CA VAL A 207 9.90 9.05 -11.90
C VAL A 207 10.82 8.98 -10.70
N TYR A 208 10.65 9.90 -9.76
CA TYR A 208 11.53 10.12 -8.60
C TYR A 208 10.82 9.97 -7.25
N GLY A 209 9.50 9.87 -7.24
CA GLY A 209 8.77 9.58 -6.01
C GLY A 209 7.28 9.41 -6.22
N VAL A 210 6.63 8.84 -5.21
CA VAL A 210 5.18 8.69 -5.18
C VAL A 210 4.63 8.97 -3.80
N LYS A 211 3.42 9.51 -3.76
CA LYS A 211 2.55 9.49 -2.60
C LYS A 211 1.26 8.77 -2.94
N THR A 212 0.72 8.03 -1.98
CA THR A 212 -0.57 7.37 -2.16
C THR A 212 -1.53 7.74 -1.03
N PHE A 213 -2.81 7.82 -1.36
CA PHE A 213 -3.88 8.24 -0.47
C PHE A 213 -5.01 7.22 -0.52
N VAL A 214 -5.05 6.34 0.48
CA VAL A 214 -6.03 5.24 0.52
C VAL A 214 -7.47 5.75 0.66
N ARG A 215 -7.70 6.85 1.39
CA ARG A 215 -9.06 7.36 1.67
C ARG A 215 -9.77 7.80 0.40
N ARG A 216 -9.06 8.48 -0.51
CA ARG A 216 -9.59 8.98 -1.80
C ARG A 216 -9.19 8.13 -3.01
N HIS A 217 -8.52 7.00 -2.79
CA HIS A 217 -7.97 6.17 -3.87
C HIS A 217 -7.09 6.97 -4.84
N GLY A 218 -6.26 7.87 -4.31
CA GLY A 218 -5.47 8.82 -5.09
C GLY A 218 -3.97 8.55 -5.04
N VAL A 219 -3.26 9.04 -6.05
CA VAL A 219 -1.79 9.01 -6.12
C VAL A 219 -1.25 10.35 -6.61
N GLU A 220 -0.08 10.71 -6.09
CA GLU A 220 0.76 11.77 -6.64
C GLU A 220 2.07 11.14 -7.10
N VAL A 221 2.49 11.42 -8.33
CA VAL A 221 3.74 10.93 -8.92
C VAL A 221 4.64 12.11 -9.19
N LEU A 222 5.82 12.12 -8.57
CA LEU A 222 6.86 13.11 -8.76
C LEU A 222 7.77 12.66 -9.90
N PHE A 223 7.89 13.46 -10.96
CA PHE A 223 8.62 13.08 -12.16
C PHE A 223 9.37 14.25 -12.81
N ASP A 224 10.37 13.90 -13.62
CA ASP A 224 11.14 14.83 -14.45
C ASP A 224 10.50 14.93 -15.85
N PRO A 225 9.93 16.09 -16.23
CA PRO A 225 9.29 16.29 -17.53
C PRO A 225 10.26 16.18 -18.72
N ALA A 226 11.58 16.26 -18.50
CA ALA A 226 12.57 16.05 -19.55
C ALA A 226 12.75 14.56 -19.90
N LYS A 227 12.41 13.64 -18.99
CA LYS A 227 12.61 12.18 -19.16
C LYS A 227 11.31 11.42 -19.37
N THR A 228 10.23 11.89 -18.77
CA THR A 228 8.91 11.26 -18.87
C THR A 228 7.80 12.28 -18.97
N ASP A 229 6.60 11.82 -19.30
CA ASP A 229 5.42 12.65 -19.47
C ASP A 229 4.22 11.98 -18.79
N THR A 230 3.12 12.74 -18.66
CA THR A 230 1.91 12.26 -17.99
C THR A 230 1.27 11.06 -18.70
N LEU A 231 1.41 10.95 -20.03
CA LEU A 231 0.86 9.84 -20.81
C LEU A 231 1.63 8.54 -20.54
N LYS A 232 2.96 8.60 -20.46
CA LYS A 232 3.81 7.45 -20.10
C LYS A 232 3.54 7.00 -18.67
N ILE A 233 3.31 7.94 -17.76
CA ILE A 233 2.91 7.62 -16.38
C ILE A 233 1.55 6.92 -16.38
N GLN A 234 0.54 7.47 -17.08
CA GLN A 234 -0.78 6.84 -17.20
C GLN A 234 -0.69 5.45 -17.85
N ALA A 235 0.11 5.29 -18.90
CA ALA A 235 0.36 4.00 -19.55
C ALA A 235 1.03 3.00 -18.59
N ALA A 236 1.93 3.48 -17.74
CA ALA A 236 2.56 2.67 -16.71
C ALA A 236 1.61 2.34 -15.56
N ILE A 237 0.61 3.17 -15.26
CA ILE A 237 -0.44 2.86 -14.28
C ILE A 237 -1.39 1.80 -14.85
N PHE A 238 -1.78 1.98 -16.11
CA PHE A 238 -2.67 1.09 -16.85
C PHE A 238 -2.18 -0.37 -16.83
N ALA A 239 -3.14 -1.29 -16.79
CA ALA A 239 -2.91 -2.73 -16.83
C ALA A 239 -3.65 -3.31 -18.04
N PRO A 240 -2.94 -3.57 -19.16
CA PRO A 240 -3.52 -4.24 -20.30
C PRO A 240 -4.18 -5.54 -19.86
N THR A 241 -5.41 -5.75 -20.30
CA THR A 241 -6.23 -6.87 -19.84
C THR A 241 -6.66 -7.69 -21.04
N LEU A 242 -6.44 -9.01 -20.94
CA LEU A 242 -7.01 -9.99 -21.84
C LEU A 242 -7.96 -10.85 -21.03
N ARG A 243 -9.21 -10.99 -21.49
CA ARG A 243 -10.21 -11.78 -20.78
C ARG A 243 -11.07 -12.58 -21.74
N LYS A 244 -11.00 -13.90 -21.60
CA LYS A 244 -11.89 -14.86 -22.24
C LYS A 244 -13.03 -15.22 -21.29
N TYR A 245 -14.28 -15.12 -21.75
CA TYR A 245 -15.45 -15.56 -21.00
C TYR A 245 -15.82 -16.99 -21.34
N ALA A 246 -15.84 -17.32 -22.63
CA ALA A 246 -16.17 -18.65 -23.13
C ALA A 246 -15.41 -18.93 -24.44
N MET A 247 -15.26 -20.21 -24.78
CA MET A 247 -14.89 -20.58 -26.15
C MET A 247 -16.15 -20.63 -27.02
N PRO A 248 -16.15 -20.02 -28.21
CA PRO A 248 -17.16 -20.26 -29.23
C PRO A 248 -17.33 -21.76 -29.52
N GLY A 249 -18.59 -22.18 -29.68
CA GLY A 249 -18.94 -23.51 -30.17
C GLY A 249 -18.59 -23.67 -31.65
N GLU A 250 -18.68 -24.90 -32.18
CA GLU A 250 -18.46 -25.17 -33.61
C GLU A 250 -19.45 -24.44 -34.53
N ASN A 251 -20.63 -24.10 -34.00
CA ASN A 251 -21.66 -23.35 -34.71
C ASN A 251 -21.31 -21.87 -34.94
N VAL A 252 -20.24 -21.37 -34.31
CA VAL A 252 -19.78 -19.98 -34.43
C VAL A 252 -18.33 -19.99 -34.94
N PRO A 253 -18.13 -20.18 -36.26
CA PRO A 253 -16.79 -20.29 -36.85
C PRO A 253 -16.07 -18.94 -36.96
N MET A 254 -16.82 -17.85 -37.00
CA MET A 254 -16.31 -16.48 -37.14
C MET A 254 -16.91 -15.58 -36.05
N LEU A 255 -16.12 -14.64 -35.56
CA LEU A 255 -16.49 -13.66 -34.56
C LEU A 255 -16.33 -12.25 -35.12
N ASP A 256 -17.27 -11.36 -34.84
CA ASP A 256 -17.12 -9.94 -35.12
C ASP A 256 -16.12 -9.33 -34.14
N VAL A 257 -15.23 -8.50 -34.70
CA VAL A 257 -14.27 -7.69 -33.94
C VAL A 257 -14.84 -6.29 -33.81
N VAL A 258 -15.23 -5.93 -32.60
CA VAL A 258 -15.78 -4.61 -32.29
C VAL A 258 -14.74 -3.80 -31.51
N LYS A 259 -14.30 -2.67 -32.07
CA LYS A 259 -13.42 -1.72 -31.41
C LYS A 259 -14.23 -0.66 -30.68
N LEU A 260 -13.92 -0.48 -29.41
CA LEU A 260 -14.54 0.48 -28.51
C LEU A 260 -13.47 1.41 -27.96
N GLY A 261 -13.76 2.71 -27.92
CA GLY A 261 -12.97 3.69 -27.18
C GLY A 261 -13.68 3.98 -25.87
N VAL A 262 -13.09 3.63 -24.73
CA VAL A 262 -13.75 3.74 -23.42
C VAL A 262 -12.94 4.64 -22.49
N GLU A 263 -13.61 5.64 -21.89
CA GLU A 263 -13.07 6.46 -20.80
C GLU A 263 -13.39 5.85 -19.43
N GLY A 264 -12.65 6.26 -18.39
CA GLY A 264 -12.86 5.77 -17.02
C GLY A 264 -12.23 4.40 -16.72
N LEU A 265 -11.44 3.84 -17.64
CA LEU A 265 -10.68 2.61 -17.41
C LEU A 265 -9.25 2.94 -16.97
N HIS A 266 -9.10 3.31 -15.69
CA HIS A 266 -7.84 3.82 -15.16
C HIS A 266 -6.94 2.72 -14.58
N ASP A 267 -7.55 1.72 -13.93
CA ASP A 267 -6.79 0.70 -13.23
C ASP A 267 -7.30 -0.73 -13.47
N ARG A 268 -6.68 -1.67 -12.75
CA ARG A 268 -6.99 -3.10 -12.85
C ARG A 268 -8.40 -3.44 -12.36
N MET A 269 -8.90 -2.74 -11.35
CA MET A 269 -10.23 -2.99 -10.80
C MET A 269 -11.31 -2.50 -11.77
N ASP A 270 -11.11 -1.34 -12.40
CA ASP A 270 -12.02 -0.82 -13.44
C ASP A 270 -12.14 -1.84 -14.57
N MET A 271 -11.02 -2.41 -15.04
CA MET A 271 -11.01 -3.48 -16.03
C MET A 271 -11.76 -4.76 -15.60
N ILE A 272 -11.70 -5.10 -14.31
CA ILE A 272 -12.42 -6.27 -13.78
C ILE A 272 -13.93 -6.03 -13.83
N TYR A 273 -14.39 -4.86 -13.41
CA TYR A 273 -15.80 -4.49 -13.39
C TYR A 273 -16.36 -4.27 -14.79
N PHE A 274 -15.62 -3.56 -15.64
CA PHE A 274 -15.91 -3.44 -17.05
C PHE A 274 -16.04 -4.80 -17.74
N GLY A 275 -15.12 -5.73 -17.44
CA GLY A 275 -15.25 -7.11 -17.94
C GLY A 275 -16.50 -7.84 -17.41
N MET A 276 -16.97 -7.54 -16.20
CA MET A 276 -18.23 -8.11 -15.70
C MET A 276 -19.45 -7.52 -16.39
N VAL A 277 -19.41 -6.24 -16.77
CA VAL A 277 -20.43 -5.60 -17.61
C VAL A 277 -20.52 -6.29 -18.96
N LEU A 278 -19.39 -6.41 -19.67
CA LEU A 278 -19.35 -7.07 -20.98
C LEU A 278 -19.76 -8.55 -20.92
N GLN A 279 -19.43 -9.25 -19.84
CA GLN A 279 -19.82 -10.66 -19.66
C GLN A 279 -21.35 -10.86 -19.58
N LYS A 280 -22.12 -9.83 -19.17
CA LYS A 280 -23.59 -9.90 -19.13
C LYS A 280 -24.22 -9.73 -20.51
N ILE A 281 -23.48 -9.25 -21.51
CA ILE A 281 -23.98 -9.10 -22.87
C ILE A 281 -23.89 -10.46 -23.57
N GLU A 282 -25.05 -11.02 -23.90
CA GLU A 282 -25.13 -12.30 -24.61
C GLU A 282 -24.46 -12.19 -25.99
N GLY A 283 -23.68 -13.21 -26.34
CA GLY A 283 -22.89 -13.22 -27.58
C GLY A 283 -21.47 -12.67 -27.45
N VAL A 284 -21.08 -12.06 -26.33
CA VAL A 284 -19.69 -11.64 -26.12
C VAL A 284 -18.85 -12.81 -25.59
N TYR A 285 -17.77 -13.16 -26.29
CA TYR A 285 -16.88 -14.26 -25.93
C TYR A 285 -15.62 -13.83 -25.18
N GLY A 286 -15.20 -12.58 -25.34
CA GLY A 286 -14.05 -12.02 -24.63
C GLY A 286 -13.69 -10.63 -25.12
N PHE A 287 -12.66 -10.04 -24.50
CA PHE A 287 -12.10 -8.77 -24.93
C PHE A 287 -10.61 -8.66 -24.64
N THR A 288 -9.95 -7.73 -25.32
CA THR A 288 -8.59 -7.25 -25.04
C THR A 288 -8.60 -5.74 -24.88
N SER A 289 -7.77 -5.22 -23.99
CA SER A 289 -7.59 -3.78 -23.81
C SER A 289 -6.14 -3.36 -23.95
N GLU A 290 -5.93 -2.26 -24.66
CA GLU A 290 -4.64 -1.62 -24.87
C GLU A 290 -4.70 -0.15 -24.43
N PHE A 291 -3.55 0.38 -24.01
CA PHE A 291 -3.50 1.76 -23.56
C PHE A 291 -3.69 2.72 -24.74
N ALA A 292 -4.73 3.53 -24.66
CA ALA A 292 -5.00 4.67 -25.53
C ALA A 292 -5.84 5.70 -24.76
N CYS A 293 -6.04 6.89 -25.32
CA CYS A 293 -6.90 7.92 -24.75
C CYS A 293 -7.95 8.34 -25.78
N PRO A 294 -9.19 7.84 -25.72
CA PRO A 294 -9.74 6.87 -24.75
C PRO A 294 -9.17 5.46 -24.92
N VAL A 295 -9.34 4.57 -23.93
CA VAL A 295 -8.75 3.22 -23.92
C VAL A 295 -9.30 2.39 -25.08
N ASP A 296 -8.40 1.76 -25.86
CA ASP A 296 -8.78 0.90 -26.99
C ASP A 296 -9.15 -0.49 -26.45
N VAL A 297 -10.43 -0.83 -26.57
CA VAL A 297 -11.00 -2.11 -26.16
C VAL A 297 -11.48 -2.82 -27.41
N THR A 298 -10.92 -4.00 -27.66
CA THR A 298 -11.37 -4.89 -28.74
C THR A 298 -12.23 -6.00 -28.14
N VAL A 299 -13.51 -6.03 -28.49
CA VAL A 299 -14.50 -7.03 -28.07
C VAL A 299 -14.71 -8.04 -29.20
N TYR A 300 -14.80 -9.32 -28.83
CA TYR A 300 -15.06 -10.42 -29.74
C TYR A 300 -16.46 -10.96 -29.49
N ALA A 301 -17.32 -10.86 -30.50
CA ALA A 301 -18.75 -11.10 -30.38
C ALA A 301 -19.28 -12.06 -31.45
N ASP A 302 -20.36 -12.76 -31.13
CA ASP A 302 -21.13 -13.56 -32.08
C ASP A 302 -21.82 -12.63 -33.11
N PRO A 303 -21.56 -12.77 -34.42
CA PRO A 303 -22.24 -11.98 -35.44
C PRO A 303 -23.77 -12.20 -35.42
N ALA A 304 -24.23 -13.40 -35.01
CA ALA A 304 -25.65 -13.71 -34.95
C ALA A 304 -26.36 -13.07 -33.75
N ALA A 305 -25.62 -12.62 -32.73
CA ALA A 305 -26.19 -11.93 -31.57
C ALA A 305 -26.63 -10.48 -31.90
N GLY A 306 -26.16 -9.92 -33.03
CA GLY A 306 -26.62 -8.61 -33.51
C GLY A 306 -26.37 -7.47 -32.52
N ILE A 307 -25.25 -7.49 -31.79
CA ILE A 307 -24.95 -6.51 -30.75
C ILE A 307 -24.70 -5.13 -31.39
N THR A 308 -25.55 -4.17 -31.02
CA THR A 308 -25.49 -2.80 -31.56
C THR A 308 -24.68 -1.86 -30.66
N GLU A 309 -24.27 -0.71 -31.21
CA GLU A 309 -23.62 0.37 -30.44
C GLU A 309 -24.44 0.77 -29.21
N LYS A 310 -25.76 0.89 -29.34
CA LYS A 310 -26.67 1.23 -28.23
C LYS A 310 -26.61 0.23 -27.08
N MET A 311 -26.49 -1.06 -27.38
CA MET A 311 -26.37 -2.08 -26.33
C MET A 311 -25.05 -1.95 -25.57
N PHE A 312 -23.97 -1.58 -26.25
CA PHE A 312 -22.70 -1.27 -25.59
C PHE A 312 -22.80 0.02 -24.78
N GLU A 313 -23.40 1.07 -25.33
CA GLU A 313 -23.61 2.35 -24.63
C GLU A 313 -24.43 2.15 -23.35
N GLU A 314 -25.59 1.50 -23.42
CA GLU A 314 -26.45 1.22 -22.25
C GLU A 314 -25.73 0.40 -21.16
N ALA A 315 -24.87 -0.54 -21.55
CA ALA A 315 -24.14 -1.38 -20.62
C ALA A 315 -22.92 -0.66 -20.01
N ILE A 316 -22.15 0.06 -20.83
CA ILE A 316 -20.87 0.67 -20.44
C ILE A 316 -21.08 1.98 -19.68
N ASP A 317 -22.09 2.76 -20.06
CA ASP A 317 -22.39 4.06 -19.46
C ASP A 317 -23.30 3.93 -18.23
N ALA A 318 -23.68 2.71 -17.86
CA ALA A 318 -24.43 2.43 -16.64
C ALA A 318 -23.67 2.95 -15.42
N GLU A 319 -24.32 3.73 -14.57
CA GLU A 319 -23.73 4.32 -13.36
C GLU A 319 -23.45 3.29 -12.26
N GLU A 320 -24.07 2.12 -12.32
CA GLU A 320 -23.98 1.09 -11.29
C GLU A 320 -23.87 -0.32 -11.87
N LEU A 321 -22.94 -1.10 -11.33
CA LEU A 321 -22.84 -2.53 -11.57
C LEU A 321 -23.30 -3.30 -10.33
N VAL A 322 -24.40 -4.05 -10.47
CA VAL A 322 -24.89 -4.96 -9.43
C VAL A 322 -24.24 -6.35 -9.60
N ILE A 323 -23.61 -6.83 -8.53
CA ILE A 323 -22.94 -8.14 -8.47
C ILE A 323 -23.58 -8.98 -7.34
N PRO A 324 -23.92 -10.26 -7.60
CA PRO A 324 -24.36 -11.16 -6.54
C PRO A 324 -23.22 -11.43 -5.54
N ALA A 325 -23.49 -11.22 -4.26
CA ALA A 325 -22.58 -11.49 -3.16
C ALA A 325 -23.11 -12.64 -2.28
N LYS A 326 -22.27 -13.14 -1.36
CA LYS A 326 -22.70 -14.19 -0.40
C LYS A 326 -23.86 -13.73 0.49
N GLU A 327 -23.98 -12.43 0.73
CA GLU A 327 -25.02 -11.79 1.52
C GLU A 327 -25.67 -10.68 0.68
N GLY A 328 -26.59 -11.06 -0.21
CA GLY A 328 -27.36 -10.12 -1.04
C GLY A 328 -26.60 -9.62 -2.28
N GLU A 329 -26.86 -8.36 -2.64
CA GLU A 329 -26.30 -7.73 -3.83
C GLU A 329 -25.29 -6.66 -3.42
N LYS A 330 -24.17 -6.60 -4.15
CA LYS A 330 -23.17 -5.55 -4.02
C LYS A 330 -23.31 -4.61 -5.22
N VAL A 331 -23.63 -3.36 -4.94
CA VAL A 331 -23.66 -2.27 -5.91
C VAL A 331 -22.27 -1.64 -6.00
N ILE A 332 -21.76 -1.48 -7.21
CA ILE A 332 -20.46 -0.87 -7.48
C ILE A 332 -20.70 0.35 -8.37
N PRO A 333 -20.30 1.57 -7.94
CA PRO A 333 -20.40 2.74 -8.78
C PRO A 333 -19.43 2.62 -9.95
N MET A 334 -19.96 2.86 -11.14
CA MET A 334 -19.27 2.84 -12.41
C MET A 334 -19.11 4.28 -12.91
N HIS A 335 -18.03 4.52 -13.65
CA HIS A 335 -17.69 5.84 -14.20
C HIS A 335 -17.13 5.72 -15.61
N THR A 336 -17.41 4.59 -16.27
CA THR A 336 -16.98 4.31 -17.63
C THR A 336 -17.90 4.98 -18.62
N VAL A 337 -17.34 5.47 -19.72
CA VAL A 337 -18.11 6.13 -20.78
C VAL A 337 -17.61 5.68 -22.14
N LEU A 338 -18.53 5.20 -22.99
CA LEU A 338 -18.25 4.86 -24.37
C LEU A 338 -18.08 6.13 -25.21
N LYS A 339 -16.98 6.24 -25.94
CA LYS A 339 -16.65 7.39 -26.80
C LYS A 339 -16.64 7.08 -28.28
N SER A 340 -16.31 5.85 -28.64
CA SER A 340 -16.30 5.43 -30.04
C SER A 340 -16.63 3.97 -30.18
N TYR A 341 -17.30 3.64 -31.28
CA TYR A 341 -17.65 2.29 -31.67
C TYR A 341 -17.30 2.09 -33.15
N ALA A 342 -16.65 0.97 -33.47
CA ALA A 342 -16.36 0.59 -34.85
C ALA A 342 -16.31 -0.94 -34.99
N VAL A 343 -17.02 -1.48 -35.98
CA VAL A 343 -16.85 -2.88 -36.38
C VAL A 343 -15.60 -2.97 -37.27
N ALA A 344 -14.59 -3.68 -36.81
CA ALA A 344 -13.25 -3.74 -37.39
C ALA A 344 -12.97 -5.05 -38.15
N GLY A 345 -14.02 -5.75 -38.58
CA GLY A 345 -13.94 -7.00 -39.34
C GLY A 345 -14.29 -8.23 -38.52
N GLN A 346 -13.79 -9.38 -38.94
CA GLN A 346 -14.05 -10.67 -38.29
C GLN A 346 -12.75 -11.46 -38.09
N VAL A 347 -12.73 -12.31 -37.06
CA VAL A 347 -11.65 -13.27 -36.80
C VAL A 347 -12.21 -14.68 -36.73
N SER A 348 -11.39 -15.67 -37.09
CA SER A 348 -11.81 -17.07 -36.94
C SER A 348 -11.83 -17.50 -35.47
N ARG A 349 -12.54 -18.58 -35.21
CA ARG A 349 -12.55 -19.27 -33.91
C ARG A 349 -11.14 -19.65 -33.44
N GLU A 350 -10.30 -20.12 -34.35
CA GLU A 350 -8.90 -20.51 -34.09
C GLU A 350 -8.04 -19.30 -33.76
N GLU A 351 -8.17 -18.22 -34.54
CA GLU A 351 -7.46 -16.96 -34.28
C GLU A 351 -7.84 -16.37 -32.93
N PHE A 352 -9.13 -16.35 -32.60
CA PHE A 352 -9.61 -15.92 -31.29
C PHE A 352 -9.00 -16.76 -30.16
N ALA A 353 -9.00 -18.08 -30.30
CA ALA A 353 -8.40 -18.97 -29.30
C ALA A 353 -6.91 -18.67 -29.11
N GLN A 354 -6.16 -18.48 -30.20
CA GLN A 354 -4.74 -18.15 -30.14
C GLN A 354 -4.48 -16.79 -29.49
N ILE A 355 -5.28 -15.76 -29.81
CA ILE A 355 -5.20 -14.44 -29.17
C ILE A 355 -5.41 -14.59 -27.66
N MET A 356 -6.48 -15.27 -27.26
CA MET A 356 -6.84 -15.45 -25.85
C MET A 356 -5.85 -16.32 -25.07
N PHE A 357 -5.04 -17.12 -25.77
CA PHE A 357 -4.04 -18.01 -25.18
C PHE A 357 -2.68 -17.35 -24.95
N ARG A 358 -2.38 -16.21 -25.59
CA ARG A 358 -1.10 -15.48 -25.43
C ARG A 358 -0.71 -15.24 -23.97
N ASP A 359 -1.70 -15.04 -23.11
CA ASP A 359 -1.49 -14.77 -21.69
C ASP A 359 -1.08 -16.02 -20.89
N VAL A 360 -1.47 -17.21 -21.38
CA VAL A 360 -1.02 -18.51 -20.88
C VAL A 360 0.40 -18.80 -21.38
N GLU A 361 0.73 -18.46 -22.64
CA GLU A 361 2.09 -18.65 -23.19
C GLU A 361 3.14 -17.91 -22.35
N LYS A 362 2.80 -16.71 -21.83
CA LYS A 362 3.66 -15.95 -20.90
C LYS A 362 3.96 -16.70 -19.59
N GLN A 363 3.20 -17.75 -19.25
CA GLN A 363 3.49 -18.60 -18.09
C GLN A 363 4.62 -19.58 -18.34
N ALA A 364 5.13 -19.72 -19.57
CA ALA A 364 6.31 -20.53 -19.86
C ALA A 364 7.50 -20.15 -18.97
N GLY A 365 8.40 -21.10 -18.76
CA GLY A 365 9.56 -20.95 -17.90
C GLY A 365 10.73 -21.78 -18.38
N ARG A 366 11.91 -21.14 -18.46
CA ARG A 366 13.19 -21.81 -18.72
C ARG A 366 13.97 -21.91 -17.41
N PHE A 367 14.48 -23.09 -17.08
CA PHE A 367 15.14 -23.35 -15.80
C PHE A 367 16.65 -23.25 -15.96
N ILE A 368 17.19 -22.04 -15.81
CA ILE A 368 18.59 -21.70 -16.13
C ILE A 368 19.59 -22.66 -15.49
N ALA A 369 19.45 -22.95 -14.19
CA ALA A 369 20.38 -23.85 -13.49
C ALA A 369 20.40 -25.29 -14.05
N ASN A 370 19.26 -25.77 -14.57
CA ASN A 370 19.19 -27.08 -15.22
C ASN A 370 19.67 -27.01 -16.67
N ILE A 371 19.43 -25.90 -17.38
CA ILE A 371 19.95 -25.68 -18.72
C ILE A 371 21.49 -25.60 -18.72
N GLU A 372 22.10 -24.97 -17.72
CA GLU A 372 23.56 -24.91 -17.59
C GLU A 372 24.21 -26.29 -17.39
N LYS A 373 23.50 -27.20 -16.71
CA LYS A 373 24.00 -28.57 -16.43
C LYS A 373 23.64 -29.59 -17.50
N TRP A 374 22.45 -29.47 -18.08
CA TRP A 374 21.81 -30.50 -18.92
C TRP A 374 21.34 -29.96 -20.28
N GLY A 375 21.80 -28.77 -20.67
CA GLY A 375 21.34 -28.07 -21.86
C GLY A 375 21.91 -28.61 -23.16
N ASP A 376 23.03 -29.33 -23.12
CA ASP A 376 23.68 -29.96 -24.28
C ASP A 376 22.83 -31.12 -24.80
N ASP A 377 22.24 -30.95 -25.98
CA ASP A 377 21.35 -31.92 -26.61
C ASP A 377 22.08 -33.15 -27.17
N GLU A 378 23.37 -33.04 -27.51
CA GLU A 378 24.18 -34.16 -27.97
C GLU A 378 24.53 -35.09 -26.81
N GLN A 379 24.89 -34.50 -25.67
CA GLN A 379 25.22 -35.25 -24.45
C GLN A 379 23.97 -35.73 -23.70
N PHE A 380 22.91 -34.92 -23.68
CA PHE A 380 21.68 -35.17 -22.93
C PHE A 380 20.44 -35.02 -23.80
N PRO A 381 20.10 -36.03 -24.62
CA PRO A 381 18.93 -35.98 -25.49
C PRO A 381 17.65 -35.68 -24.73
N LYS A 382 16.92 -34.64 -25.18
CA LYS A 382 15.66 -34.20 -24.56
C LYS A 382 14.45 -34.94 -25.13
N ALA A 383 13.40 -34.99 -24.33
CA ALA A 383 12.06 -35.46 -24.66
C ALA A 383 11.03 -34.44 -24.15
N VAL A 384 9.83 -34.48 -24.74
CA VAL A 384 8.73 -33.59 -24.37
C VAL A 384 7.58 -34.40 -23.83
N TYR A 385 7.23 -34.16 -22.56
CA TYR A 385 6.00 -34.69 -21.97
C TYR A 385 4.85 -33.73 -22.25
N GLU A 386 3.85 -34.18 -23.00
CA GLU A 386 2.65 -33.40 -23.32
C GLU A 386 1.45 -33.85 -22.49
N MET A 387 0.75 -32.88 -21.88
CA MET A 387 -0.46 -33.12 -21.11
C MET A 387 -1.51 -32.04 -21.37
N ALA A 388 -2.72 -32.46 -21.72
CA ALA A 388 -3.86 -31.56 -21.82
C ALA A 388 -4.12 -30.89 -20.47
N PHE A 389 -4.11 -29.57 -20.44
CA PHE A 389 -4.24 -28.78 -19.22
C PHE A 389 -5.15 -27.55 -19.41
N PRO A 390 -6.42 -27.74 -19.81
CA PRO A 390 -7.37 -26.64 -20.04
C PRO A 390 -7.60 -25.77 -18.79
N GLY A 391 -7.37 -26.31 -17.60
CA GLY A 391 -7.47 -25.58 -16.35
C GLY A 391 -6.54 -24.36 -16.25
N ILE A 392 -5.44 -24.32 -17.00
CA ILE A 392 -4.47 -23.20 -16.97
C ILE A 392 -5.10 -21.86 -17.34
N GLU A 393 -6.22 -21.83 -18.06
CA GLU A 393 -6.87 -20.57 -18.40
C GLU A 393 -7.60 -19.94 -17.21
N LYS A 394 -7.91 -20.73 -16.17
CA LYS A 394 -8.58 -20.25 -14.97
C LYS A 394 -7.61 -19.48 -14.08
N MET A 395 -8.01 -18.28 -13.66
CA MET A 395 -7.18 -17.38 -12.86
C MET A 395 -6.61 -18.01 -11.56
N PRO A 396 -7.38 -18.81 -10.77
CA PRO A 396 -6.82 -19.46 -9.58
C PRO A 396 -5.66 -20.41 -9.88
N ILE A 397 -5.74 -21.13 -11.01
CA ILE A 397 -4.70 -22.07 -11.44
C ILE A 397 -3.48 -21.28 -11.93
N ARG A 398 -3.68 -20.23 -12.75
CA ARG A 398 -2.59 -19.31 -13.17
C ARG A 398 -1.83 -18.73 -12.00
N ASN A 399 -2.54 -18.28 -10.96
CA ASN A 399 -1.92 -17.69 -9.77
C ASN A 399 -1.13 -18.72 -8.95
N ALA A 400 -1.53 -20.00 -8.98
CA ALA A 400 -0.83 -21.07 -8.30
C ALA A 400 0.34 -21.66 -9.12
N PHE A 401 0.33 -21.50 -10.45
CA PHE A 401 1.31 -22.08 -11.36
C PHE A 401 2.78 -21.66 -11.11
N PRO A 402 3.11 -20.42 -10.70
CA PRO A 402 4.48 -20.05 -10.34
C PRO A 402 5.12 -20.95 -9.28
N TYR A 403 4.33 -21.46 -8.33
CA TYR A 403 4.82 -22.40 -7.31
C TYR A 403 5.20 -23.74 -7.94
N PHE A 404 4.39 -24.25 -8.86
CA PHE A 404 4.72 -25.45 -9.61
C PHE A 404 5.96 -25.27 -10.49
N LYS A 405 6.10 -24.11 -11.16
CA LYS A 405 7.34 -23.78 -11.90
C LYS A 405 8.58 -23.77 -11.01
N SER A 406 8.48 -23.19 -9.81
CA SER A 406 9.58 -23.18 -8.85
C SER A 406 9.96 -24.61 -8.46
N PHE A 407 8.98 -25.48 -8.20
CA PHE A 407 9.23 -26.90 -7.96
C PHE A 407 9.91 -27.61 -9.14
N LEU A 408 9.40 -27.44 -10.37
CA LEU A 408 10.02 -28.00 -11.57
C LEU A 408 11.47 -27.53 -11.76
N SER A 409 11.76 -26.27 -11.41
CA SER A 409 13.12 -25.72 -11.50
C SER A 409 14.11 -26.35 -10.51
N CYS A 410 13.62 -26.99 -9.44
CA CYS A 410 14.42 -27.72 -8.47
C CYS A 410 14.59 -29.20 -8.85
N SER A 411 13.81 -29.72 -9.81
CA SER A 411 13.88 -31.10 -10.27
C SER A 411 14.97 -31.24 -11.33
N GLU A 412 16.01 -32.05 -11.05
CA GLU A 412 17.10 -32.24 -12.00
C GLU A 412 16.63 -32.85 -13.32
N GLY A 413 17.24 -32.43 -14.43
CA GLY A 413 16.91 -32.93 -15.76
C GLY A 413 15.61 -32.36 -16.37
N ILE A 414 14.86 -31.49 -15.67
CA ILE A 414 13.76 -30.73 -16.27
C ILE A 414 14.28 -29.35 -16.69
N VAL A 415 14.23 -29.02 -17.98
CA VAL A 415 14.91 -27.82 -18.52
C VAL A 415 13.95 -26.67 -18.80
N SER A 416 12.70 -26.96 -19.15
CA SER A 416 11.68 -25.94 -19.38
C SER A 416 10.26 -26.49 -19.30
N VAL A 417 9.32 -25.57 -19.10
CA VAL A 417 7.89 -25.80 -19.28
C VAL A 417 7.32 -24.73 -20.19
N ASP A 418 6.50 -25.12 -21.14
CA ASP A 418 5.77 -24.22 -22.02
C ASP A 418 4.33 -24.67 -22.22
N PHE A 419 3.57 -23.86 -22.95
CA PHE A 419 2.17 -24.08 -23.23
C PHE A 419 1.91 -23.85 -24.70
N VAL A 420 1.16 -24.76 -25.31
CA VAL A 420 0.70 -24.66 -26.70
C VAL A 420 -0.79 -24.95 -26.78
N LEU A 421 -1.43 -24.48 -27.84
CA LEU A 421 -2.78 -24.90 -28.21
C LEU A 421 -2.68 -26.09 -29.18
N ARG A 422 -3.32 -27.21 -28.83
CA ARG A 422 -3.58 -28.34 -29.75
C ARG A 422 -5.07 -28.48 -29.90
N ASP A 423 -5.60 -28.32 -31.11
CA ASP A 423 -7.03 -28.42 -31.40
C ASP A 423 -7.89 -27.60 -30.42
N LEU A 424 -7.54 -26.32 -30.25
CA LEU A 424 -8.18 -25.37 -29.32
C LEU A 424 -8.10 -25.73 -27.83
N THR A 425 -7.35 -26.78 -27.48
CA THR A 425 -7.13 -27.23 -26.11
C THR A 425 -5.75 -26.81 -25.61
N PRO A 426 -5.65 -26.09 -24.48
CA PRO A 426 -4.38 -25.83 -23.82
C PRO A 426 -3.65 -27.12 -23.46
N VAL A 427 -2.41 -27.27 -23.92
CA VAL A 427 -1.50 -28.37 -23.62
C VAL A 427 -0.26 -27.81 -22.94
N MET A 428 0.11 -28.41 -21.81
CA MET A 428 1.37 -28.13 -21.14
C MET A 428 2.45 -29.08 -21.67
N ARG A 429 3.63 -28.54 -21.98
CA ARG A 429 4.78 -29.30 -22.46
C ARG A 429 5.91 -29.16 -21.46
N ILE A 430 6.40 -30.27 -20.93
CA ILE A 430 7.59 -30.30 -20.06
C ILE A 430 8.74 -30.88 -20.86
N HIS A 431 9.82 -30.11 -20.99
CA HIS A 431 11.05 -30.55 -21.64
C HIS A 431 11.98 -31.12 -20.59
N TYR A 432 12.44 -32.34 -20.82
CA TYR A 432 13.24 -33.07 -19.85
C TYR A 432 14.29 -33.97 -20.52
N VAL A 433 15.31 -34.40 -19.78
CA VAL A 433 16.36 -35.30 -20.26
C VAL A 433 15.89 -36.76 -20.27
N LYS A 434 15.92 -37.42 -21.44
CA LYS A 434 15.40 -38.79 -21.65
C LYS A 434 16.00 -39.84 -20.71
N SER A 435 17.27 -39.70 -20.35
CA SER A 435 17.96 -40.68 -19.49
C SER A 435 17.51 -40.62 -18.02
N MET A 436 16.88 -39.54 -17.58
CA MET A 436 16.52 -39.32 -16.18
C MET A 436 15.06 -39.57 -15.85
N TRP A 437 14.21 -39.45 -16.86
CA TRP A 437 12.76 -39.39 -16.72
C TRP A 437 12.05 -40.22 -17.78
N ASN A 438 10.89 -40.75 -17.41
CA ASN A 438 9.93 -41.39 -18.29
C ASN A 438 8.51 -41.01 -17.82
N ASP A 439 7.50 -41.39 -18.60
CA ASP A 439 6.10 -41.01 -18.37
C ASP A 439 5.61 -41.38 -16.95
N GLU A 440 5.90 -42.60 -16.50
CA GLU A 440 5.47 -43.11 -15.20
C GLU A 440 6.16 -42.36 -14.05
N LYS A 441 7.47 -42.13 -14.19
CA LYS A 441 8.27 -41.43 -13.20
C LYS A 441 7.87 -39.97 -13.07
N LEU A 442 7.65 -39.27 -14.19
CA LEU A 442 7.14 -37.89 -14.19
C LEU A 442 5.77 -37.82 -13.53
N TRP A 443 4.85 -38.73 -13.88
CA TRP A 443 3.53 -38.76 -13.27
C TRP A 443 3.61 -38.93 -11.75
N LYS A 444 4.39 -39.90 -11.28
CA LYS A 444 4.50 -40.23 -9.86
C LYS A 444 5.27 -39.18 -9.05
N GLU A 445 6.44 -38.76 -9.52
CA GLU A 445 7.37 -37.94 -8.73
C GLU A 445 7.16 -36.43 -8.91
N ILE A 446 6.58 -35.99 -10.02
CA ILE A 446 6.33 -34.55 -10.27
C ILE A 446 4.85 -34.21 -10.08
N PHE A 447 3.96 -34.90 -10.78
CA PHE A 447 2.55 -34.54 -10.80
C PHE A 447 1.76 -35.04 -9.58
N GLN A 448 2.17 -36.16 -8.99
CA GLN A 448 1.59 -36.73 -7.76
C GLN A 448 2.48 -36.51 -6.52
N ALA A 449 3.46 -35.60 -6.59
CA ALA A 449 4.33 -35.27 -5.46
C ALA A 449 3.51 -34.81 -4.25
N GLU A 450 3.76 -35.38 -3.08
CA GLU A 450 3.07 -34.99 -1.83
C GLU A 450 3.56 -33.64 -1.29
N LYS A 451 4.79 -33.26 -1.61
CA LYS A 451 5.45 -32.02 -1.20
C LYS A 451 6.22 -31.41 -2.36
N TRP A 452 6.24 -30.09 -2.41
CA TRP A 452 7.02 -29.31 -3.37
C TRP A 452 8.16 -28.59 -2.67
N THR A 453 9.38 -28.80 -3.16
CA THR A 453 10.56 -28.00 -2.80
C THR A 453 10.60 -26.74 -3.64
N LEU A 454 10.36 -25.59 -3.00
CA LEU A 454 10.27 -24.29 -3.65
C LEU A 454 11.54 -23.48 -3.39
N ARG A 455 12.06 -22.84 -4.43
CA ARG A 455 13.13 -21.85 -4.32
C ARG A 455 12.53 -20.45 -4.15
N MET A 456 12.83 -19.82 -3.02
CA MET A 456 12.36 -18.47 -2.68
C MET A 456 13.26 -17.39 -3.30
N ALA A 457 12.78 -16.15 -3.35
CA ALA A 457 13.51 -15.03 -3.96
C ALA A 457 14.83 -14.68 -3.24
N ASP A 458 14.92 -14.99 -1.94
CA ASP A 458 16.14 -14.83 -1.12
C ASP A 458 17.16 -15.97 -1.31
N GLY A 459 16.87 -16.93 -2.20
CA GLY A 459 17.73 -18.09 -2.46
C GLY A 459 17.53 -19.26 -1.51
N THR A 460 16.65 -19.15 -0.51
CA THR A 460 16.34 -20.25 0.41
C THR A 460 15.40 -21.27 -0.22
N PHE A 461 15.42 -22.49 0.31
CA PHE A 461 14.51 -23.56 -0.08
C PHE A 461 13.46 -23.80 1.00
N LYS A 462 12.21 -23.99 0.57
CA LYS A 462 11.09 -24.26 1.47
C LYS A 462 10.20 -25.38 0.92
N GLU A 463 9.79 -26.29 1.79
CA GLU A 463 8.77 -27.28 1.45
C GLU A 463 7.36 -26.72 1.65
N ALA A 464 6.47 -27.04 0.72
CA ALA A 464 5.07 -26.67 0.78
C ALA A 464 4.16 -27.77 0.19
N ASP A 465 2.90 -27.78 0.61
CA ASP A 465 1.90 -28.66 0.01
C ASP A 465 1.59 -28.25 -1.44
N PRO A 466 1.32 -29.21 -2.34
CA PRO A 466 0.91 -28.95 -3.71
C PRO A 466 -0.33 -28.06 -3.76
N ARG A 467 -0.21 -26.98 -4.54
CA ARG A 467 -1.33 -26.04 -4.78
C ARG A 467 -2.16 -26.40 -6.01
N LEU A 468 -1.66 -27.31 -6.83
CA LEU A 468 -2.32 -27.82 -8.02
C LEU A 468 -2.50 -29.32 -7.87
N LYS A 469 -3.62 -29.82 -8.40
CA LYS A 469 -3.90 -31.25 -8.51
C LYS A 469 -4.03 -31.59 -9.99
N PHE A 470 -3.29 -32.61 -10.40
CA PHE A 470 -3.32 -33.14 -11.75
C PHE A 470 -4.03 -34.50 -11.71
N THR A 471 -5.04 -34.68 -12.56
CA THR A 471 -5.89 -35.89 -12.53
C THR A 471 -5.63 -36.83 -13.70
N ASN A 472 -5.28 -36.28 -14.86
CA ASN A 472 -5.09 -37.07 -16.08
C ASN A 472 -3.61 -37.08 -16.45
N PRO A 473 -2.99 -38.25 -16.67
CA PRO A 473 -1.62 -38.33 -17.13
C PRO A 473 -1.49 -37.86 -18.59
N GLY A 474 -0.38 -37.19 -18.87
CA GLY A 474 0.12 -36.94 -20.22
C GLY A 474 0.98 -38.11 -20.74
N LYS A 475 1.63 -37.88 -21.88
CA LYS A 475 2.53 -38.84 -22.52
C LYS A 475 3.72 -38.13 -23.15
N THR A 476 4.83 -38.84 -23.26
CA THR A 476 5.98 -38.32 -24.02
C THR A 476 5.74 -38.42 -25.50
N VAL A 477 5.91 -37.28 -26.18
CA VAL A 477 5.87 -37.17 -27.63
C VAL A 477 7.29 -37.01 -28.17
N THR A 478 7.50 -37.56 -29.36
CA THR A 478 8.71 -37.29 -30.14
C THR A 478 8.48 -35.99 -30.90
N GLU A 479 9.40 -35.04 -30.77
CA GLU A 479 9.43 -33.85 -31.63
C GLU A 479 9.89 -34.20 -33.05
#